data_AF-A0A839UE25-F1
#
_entry.id   AF-A0A839UE25-F1
#
_cell.length_a   1.000
_cell.length_b   1.000
_cell.length_c   1.000
_cell.angle_alpha   90.00
_cell.angle_beta   90.00
_cell.angle_gamma   90.00
#
_symmetry.space_group_name_H-M   'P 1'
#
loop_
_entity.id
_entity.type
_entity.pdbx_description
1 polymer ?
#
loop_
_entity_poly.entity_id
_entity_poly.type
_entity_poly.pdbx_seq_one_letter_code
_entity_poly.pdbx_strand_id
1 'polypeptide(L)'
;MDRNATYRRLLKEDDIPLDAVCIRVIQKDGRPLAEVEWPENTLTDKGDYFYATPVPLALERAIDVKDNYGFREIVIIIDDLALWNEAWGTVI
;
A
#
# COMPACT_ATOMS: atom_id res chain seq x y z
N MET A 1 3.04 -13.28 5.76
CA MET A 1 3.72 -11.97 5.70
C MET A 1 5.18 -12.13 6.04
N ASP A 2 6.05 -11.58 5.19
CA ASP A 2 7.49 -11.55 5.42
C ASP A 2 7.83 -10.37 6.35
N ARG A 3 8.39 -10.66 7.53
CA ARG A 3 8.76 -9.62 8.51
C ARG A 3 9.92 -8.74 8.04
N ASN A 4 10.62 -9.13 6.97
CA ASN A 4 11.73 -8.38 6.39
C ASN A 4 11.31 -7.52 5.18
N ALA A 5 10.00 -7.41 4.89
CA ALA A 5 9.53 -6.56 3.81
C ALA A 5 9.82 -5.09 4.14
N THR A 6 10.47 -4.39 3.22
CA THR A 6 10.77 -2.97 3.31
C THR A 6 9.94 -2.22 2.29
N TYR A 7 9.18 -1.23 2.75
CA TYR A 7 8.32 -0.42 1.91
C TYR A 7 8.79 1.03 1.92
N ARG A 8 8.80 1.65 0.74
CA ARG A 8 9.09 3.07 0.63
C ARG A 8 7.92 3.89 1.15
N ARG A 9 8.20 4.81 2.06
CA ARG A 9 7.26 5.80 2.54
C ARG A 9 7.12 6.95 1.55
N LEU A 10 5.90 7.39 1.34
CA LEU A 10 5.58 8.65 0.69
C LEU A 10 4.76 9.52 1.65
N LEU A 11 4.96 10.83 1.56
CA LEU A 11 4.20 11.82 2.35
C LEU A 11 3.01 12.39 1.58
N LYS A 12 2.98 12.19 0.25
CA LYS A 12 1.98 12.76 -0.65
C LYS A 12 1.70 11.81 -1.80
N GLU A 13 0.49 11.93 -2.35
CA GLU A 13 0.03 11.16 -3.50
C GLU A 13 0.73 11.53 -4.80
N ASP A 14 1.12 12.80 -4.96
CA ASP A 14 1.79 13.29 -6.17
C ASP A 14 3.17 12.63 -6.38
N ASP A 15 3.72 11.99 -5.36
CA ASP A 15 5.00 11.29 -5.40
C ASP A 15 4.86 9.78 -5.73
N ILE A 16 3.64 9.28 -5.98
CA ILE A 16 3.41 7.86 -6.30
C ILE A 16 4.02 7.56 -7.68
N PRO A 17 4.98 6.62 -7.78
CA PRO A 17 5.49 6.17 -9.07
C PRO A 17 4.40 5.54 -9.92
N LEU A 18 4.46 5.75 -11.24
CA LEU A 18 3.53 5.11 -12.20
C LEU A 18 3.66 3.57 -12.23
N ASP A 19 4.71 3.02 -11.64
CA ASP A 19 5.00 1.58 -11.58
C ASP A 19 4.98 1.07 -10.13
N ALA A 20 4.02 1.57 -9.34
CA ALA A 20 3.85 1.18 -7.95
C ALA A 20 2.38 0.97 -7.58
N VAL A 21 2.15 -0.02 -6.74
CA VAL A 21 0.89 -0.16 -6.00
C VAL A 21 0.98 0.69 -4.75
N CYS A 22 0.01 1.57 -4.53
CA CYS A 22 -0.04 2.45 -3.39
C CYS A 22 -0.92 1.84 -2.30
N ILE A 23 -0.42 1.87 -1.06
CA ILE A 23 -1.19 1.60 0.14
C ILE A 23 -1.24 2.89 0.96
N ARG A 24 -2.43 3.41 1.19
CA ARG A 24 -2.64 4.56 2.05
C ARG A 24 -3.15 4.12 3.40
N VAL A 25 -2.36 4.36 4.44
CA VAL A 25 -2.73 4.04 5.82
C VAL A 25 -3.47 5.22 6.43
N ILE A 26 -4.68 4.95 6.92
CA ILE A 26 -5.57 5.94 7.54
C ILE A 26 -6.01 5.44 8.93
N GLN A 27 -6.37 6.36 9.82
CA GLN A 27 -7.01 6.00 11.08
C GLN A 27 -8.53 6.15 10.96
N LYS A 28 -9.26 5.09 11.26
CA LYS A 28 -10.74 5.10 11.32
C LYS A 28 -11.21 4.34 12.55
N ASP A 29 -12.11 4.94 13.32
CA ASP A 29 -12.64 4.37 14.57
C ASP A 29 -11.55 3.91 15.54
N GLY A 30 -10.46 4.69 15.63
CA GLY A 30 -9.32 4.41 16.50
C GLY A 30 -8.41 3.26 16.03
N ARG A 31 -8.61 2.73 14.81
CA ARG A 31 -7.83 1.63 14.25
C ARG A 31 -7.12 2.03 12.95
N PRO A 32 -5.90 1.54 12.71
CA PRO A 32 -5.25 1.69 11.42
C PRO A 32 -5.93 0.79 10.38
N LEU A 33 -6.42 1.40 9.32
CA LEU A 33 -6.92 0.74 8.12
C LEU A 33 -6.07 1.21 6.93
N ALA A 34 -6.20 0.52 5.80
CA ALA A 34 -5.54 0.93 4.58
C ALA A 34 -6.41 0.77 3.34
N GLU A 35 -6.23 1.71 2.42
CA GLU A 35 -6.77 1.71 1.07
C GLU A 35 -5.65 1.30 0.11
N VAL A 36 -6.03 0.65 -1.00
CA VAL A 36 -5.08 0.15 -1.99
C VAL A 36 -5.52 0.65 -3.36
N GLU A 37 -4.59 1.29 -4.07
CA GLU A 37 -4.82 1.88 -5.39
C GLU A 37 -3.62 1.59 -6.31
N TRP A 38 -3.86 1.49 -7.62
CA TRP A 38 -2.81 1.33 -8.63
C TRP A 38 -3.14 2.10 -9.90
N PRO A 39 -2.13 2.64 -10.60
CA PRO A 39 -2.32 3.33 -11.87
C PRO A 39 -2.58 2.33 -13.01
N GLU A 40 -3.04 2.84 -14.15
CA GLU A 40 -3.13 2.06 -15.40
C GLU A 40 -1.74 1.71 -15.92
N ASN A 41 -1.59 0.50 -16.48
CA ASN A 41 -0.40 0.09 -17.20
C ASN A 41 -0.77 -0.83 -18.39
N THR A 42 0.20 -1.53 -18.99
CA THR A 42 -0.06 -2.41 -20.15
C THR A 42 -0.82 -3.69 -19.81
N LEU A 43 -1.00 -4.02 -18.53
CA LEU A 43 -1.58 -5.27 -18.02
C LEU A 43 -2.91 -5.07 -17.27
N THR A 44 -3.20 -3.85 -16.81
CA THR A 44 -4.43 -3.55 -16.06
C THR A 44 -4.83 -2.08 -16.21
N ASP A 45 -6.13 -1.81 -16.15
CA ASP A 45 -6.66 -0.46 -16.01
C ASP A 45 -6.33 0.10 -14.63
N LYS A 46 -6.45 1.43 -14.48
CA LYS A 46 -6.42 2.06 -13.15
C LYS A 46 -7.48 1.40 -12.26
N GLY A 47 -7.10 1.07 -11.03
CA GLY A 47 -8.02 0.44 -10.09
C GLY A 47 -7.72 0.74 -8.63
N ASP A 48 -8.66 0.35 -7.80
CA ASP A 48 -8.57 0.41 -6.35
C ASP A 48 -9.34 -0.76 -5.72
N TYR A 49 -9.13 -0.94 -4.42
CA TYR A 49 -10.07 -1.69 -3.60
C TYR A 49 -11.02 -0.72 -2.90
N PHE A 50 -12.29 -0.74 -3.31
CA PHE A 50 -13.40 0.14 -2.86
C PHE A 50 -13.54 0.39 -1.35
N TYR A 51 -12.95 -0.42 -0.48
CA TYR A 51 -13.11 -0.31 0.97
C TYR A 51 -11.78 -0.38 1.71
N ALA A 52 -11.56 0.60 2.59
CA ALA A 52 -10.50 0.56 3.58
C ALA A 52 -10.61 -0.72 4.42
N THR A 53 -9.51 -1.45 4.51
CA THR A 53 -9.43 -2.79 5.10
C THR A 53 -8.29 -2.83 6.13
N PRO A 54 -8.25 -3.79 7.09
CA PRO A 54 -7.09 -3.92 7.95
C PRO A 54 -5.78 -3.96 7.16
N VAL A 55 -4.75 -3.26 7.65
CA VAL A 55 -3.46 -3.10 6.96
C VAL A 55 -2.86 -4.44 6.50
N PRO A 56 -2.92 -5.53 7.27
CA PRO A 56 -2.45 -6.83 6.79
C PRO A 56 -3.13 -7.29 5.49
N LEU A 57 -4.45 -7.17 5.43
CA LEU A 57 -5.20 -7.60 4.23
C LEU A 57 -4.95 -6.65 3.05
N ALA A 58 -4.75 -5.35 3.30
CA ALA A 58 -4.35 -4.40 2.26
C ALA A 58 -3.01 -4.78 1.63
N LEU A 59 -2.03 -5.16 2.46
CA LEU A 59 -0.71 -5.61 2.00
C LEU A 59 -0.79 -6.91 1.18
N GLU A 60 -1.58 -7.90 1.62
CA GLU A 60 -1.80 -9.14 0.85
C GLU A 60 -2.37 -8.83 -0.54
N ARG A 61 -3.37 -7.94 -0.61
CA ARG A 61 -3.96 -7.48 -1.87
C ARG A 61 -2.99 -6.70 -2.74
N ALA A 62 -2.19 -5.83 -2.15
CA ALA A 62 -1.21 -5.05 -2.90
C ALA A 62 -0.09 -5.95 -3.48
N ILE A 63 0.31 -7.00 -2.75
CA ILE A 63 1.25 -8.01 -3.25
C ILE A 63 0.64 -8.76 -4.43
N ASP A 64 -0.61 -9.18 -4.31
CA ASP A 64 -1.32 -9.87 -5.41
C ASP A 64 -1.42 -8.99 -6.67
N VAL A 65 -1.81 -7.71 -6.52
CA VAL A 65 -1.83 -6.73 -7.62
C VAL A 65 -0.44 -6.54 -8.22
N LYS A 66 0.58 -6.37 -7.37
CA LYS A 66 1.96 -6.17 -7.81
C LYS A 66 2.44 -7.34 -8.66
N ASP A 67 2.27 -8.56 -8.16
CA ASP A 67 2.83 -9.76 -8.77
C ASP A 67 2.03 -10.20 -10.01
N ASN A 68 0.72 -9.94 -10.09
CA ASN A 68 -0.10 -10.31 -11.26
C ASN A 68 -0.16 -9.23 -12.35
N TYR A 69 -0.03 -7.94 -12.00
CA TYR A 69 -0.12 -6.83 -12.95
C TYR A 69 1.22 -6.14 -13.22
N GLY A 70 2.32 -6.76 -12.77
CA GLY A 70 3.67 -6.39 -13.19
C GLY A 70 4.20 -5.09 -12.60
N PHE A 71 3.67 -4.64 -11.46
CA PHE A 71 4.20 -3.45 -10.79
C PHE A 71 5.54 -3.76 -10.11
N ARG A 72 6.44 -2.79 -10.09
CA ARG A 72 7.77 -2.99 -9.51
C ARG A 72 7.78 -3.02 -7.98
N GLU A 73 7.00 -2.14 -7.35
CA GLU A 73 7.06 -1.95 -5.91
C GLU A 73 5.70 -1.63 -5.28
N ILE A 74 5.66 -1.71 -3.95
CA ILE A 74 4.54 -1.24 -3.13
C ILE A 74 5.05 -0.05 -2.33
N VAL A 75 4.34 1.06 -2.40
CA VAL A 75 4.63 2.28 -1.64
C VAL A 75 3.58 2.50 -0.56
N ILE A 76 4.00 3.03 0.58
CA ILE A 76 3.12 3.33 1.71
C ILE A 76 2.98 4.84 1.87
N ILE A 77 1.75 5.35 1.78
CA ILE A 77 1.41 6.70 2.21
C ILE A 77 0.92 6.62 3.65
N ILE A 78 1.64 7.27 4.56
CA ILE A 78 1.31 7.29 5.98
C ILE A 78 1.83 8.58 6.61
N ASP A 79 0.92 9.37 7.18
CA ASP A 79 1.25 10.64 7.85
C ASP A 79 1.82 10.39 9.24
N ASP A 80 1.14 9.55 10.03
CA ASP A 80 1.53 9.20 11.39
C ASP A 80 2.11 7.78 11.44
N LEU A 81 3.43 7.67 11.62
CA LEU A 81 4.12 6.39 11.76
C LEU A 81 3.68 5.58 12.99
N ALA A 82 3.04 6.21 14.00
CA ALA A 82 2.49 5.47 15.14
C ALA A 82 1.33 4.53 14.74
N LEU A 83 0.74 4.74 13.56
CA LEU A 83 -0.26 3.83 12.98
C LEU A 83 0.37 2.57 12.38
N TRP A 84 1.69 2.56 12.15
CA TRP A 84 2.42 1.43 11.58
C TRP A 84 2.80 0.41 12.65
N ASN A 85 2.55 -0.87 12.38
CA ASN A 85 3.03 -1.96 13.21
C ASN A 85 4.24 -2.62 12.53
N GLU A 86 5.36 -2.72 13.25
CA GLU A 86 6.60 -3.35 12.77
C GLU A 86 6.41 -4.81 12.30
N ALA A 87 5.37 -5.50 12.78
CA ALA A 87 5.03 -6.85 12.32
C ALA A 87 4.57 -6.90 10.86
N TRP A 88 4.16 -5.77 10.28
CA TRP A 88 3.75 -5.65 8.87
C TRP A 88 4.94 -5.44 7.94
N GLY A 89 6.11 -5.09 8.47
CA GLY A 89 7.32 -4.75 7.73
C GLY A 89 7.94 -3.46 8.21
N THR A 90 8.97 -3.01 7.51
CA THR A 90 9.67 -1.74 7.79
C THR A 90 9.28 -0.71 6.75
N VAL A 91 8.98 0.51 7.18
CA VAL A 91 8.72 1.65 6.29
C VAL A 91 9.93 2.57 6.33
N ILE A 92 10.51 2.87 5.16
CA ILE A 92 11.73 3.68 5.00
C ILE A 92 11.49 4.97 4.22
#